data_AF-G5K5P2-F1
#
_entry.id   AF-G5K5P2-F1
#
_cell.length_a   1.000
_cell.length_b   1.000
_cell.length_c   1.000
_cell.angle_alpha   90.00
_cell.angle_beta   90.00
_cell.angle_gamma   90.00
#
_symmetry.space_group_name_H-M   'P 1'
#
loop_
_entity.id
_entity.type
_entity.pdbx_description
1 polymer ?
#
loop_
_entity_poly.entity_id
_entity_poly.type
_entity_poly.pdbx_seq_one_letter_code
_entity_poly.pdbx_strand_id
1 'polypeptide(L)'
;MATLDEVLSFAKGLADTGQVIDLDGVYGTQCVDLPNWITTKYFGVALWGNAIDLLDSAAAQGMEVVYNAPGVNPRAGAIFVMVTYAHGYGHTGLVIVTSDGYILHNIEQNVDGNADALYIGGLARYVDRPFEDGTGYILGWFYPPYDSTPAAVTEPSAPVVAQSDGTYVANPETGTFTVRVAALNVRSAPRLDAEVVATYGENMEFNYDGWIDSDGYIWVTYVSVTGVRRYVAVGNSQNGRRVTNFGTFR
;
A
#
# COMPACT_ATOMS: atom_id res chain seq x y z
N MET A 1 7.44 17.13 -5.06
CA MET A 1 7.82 15.70 -4.90
C MET A 1 6.59 14.95 -4.39
N ALA A 2 6.60 13.62 -4.26
CA ALA A 2 5.46 12.96 -3.63
C ALA A 2 5.36 13.34 -2.16
N THR A 3 4.13 13.49 -1.66
CA THR A 3 3.83 13.72 -0.25
C THR A 3 3.90 12.41 0.53
N LEU A 4 4.04 12.52 1.86
CA LEU A 4 3.98 11.36 2.75
C LEU A 4 2.66 10.59 2.58
N ASP A 5 1.54 11.29 2.58
CA ASP A 5 0.22 10.67 2.53
C ASP A 5 -0.03 9.92 1.22
N GLU A 6 0.49 10.42 0.09
CA GLU A 6 0.41 9.71 -1.18
C GLU A 6 1.10 8.34 -1.12
N VAL A 7 2.30 8.29 -0.54
CA VAL A 7 3.07 7.05 -0.41
C VAL A 7 2.43 6.10 0.61
N LEU A 8 1.99 6.61 1.75
CA LEU A 8 1.30 5.80 2.76
C LEU A 8 -0.01 5.22 2.22
N SER A 9 -0.80 6.03 1.49
CA SER A 9 -2.07 5.60 0.90
C SER A 9 -1.84 4.53 -0.16
N PHE A 10 -0.79 4.68 -0.98
CA PHE A 10 -0.40 3.66 -1.95
C PHE A 10 -0.07 2.33 -1.27
N ALA A 11 0.81 2.35 -0.27
CA ALA A 11 1.23 1.12 0.42
C ALA A 11 0.04 0.45 1.15
N LYS A 12 -0.81 1.24 1.82
CA LYS A 12 -2.06 0.75 2.44
C LYS A 12 -2.99 0.12 1.42
N GLY A 13 -3.17 0.76 0.27
CA GLY A 13 -3.95 0.21 -0.84
C GLY A 13 -3.46 -1.17 -1.28
N LEU A 14 -2.15 -1.38 -1.35
CA LEU A 14 -1.59 -2.70 -1.67
C LEU A 14 -1.91 -3.74 -0.59
N ALA A 15 -1.72 -3.39 0.68
CA ALA A 15 -2.02 -4.29 1.80
C ALA A 15 -3.52 -4.61 1.91
N ASP A 16 -4.39 -3.62 1.76
CA ASP A 16 -5.85 -3.75 1.82
C ASP A 16 -6.41 -4.61 0.68
N THR A 17 -5.70 -4.65 -0.44
CA THR A 17 -6.10 -5.40 -1.64
C THR A 17 -5.40 -6.76 -1.78
N GLY A 18 -4.43 -7.08 -0.92
CA GLY A 18 -3.62 -8.29 -1.03
C GLY A 18 -2.75 -8.30 -2.29
N GLN A 19 -2.31 -7.12 -2.73
CA GLN A 19 -1.48 -6.96 -3.91
C GLN A 19 0.02 -7.09 -3.60
N VAL A 20 0.79 -7.26 -4.66
CA VAL A 20 2.25 -7.38 -4.65
C VAL A 20 2.88 -6.34 -5.56
N ILE A 21 4.09 -5.93 -5.20
CA ILE A 21 5.01 -5.29 -6.13
C ILE A 21 6.14 -6.28 -6.45
N ASP A 22 6.42 -6.46 -7.74
CA ASP A 22 7.63 -7.06 -8.30
C ASP A 22 8.22 -6.01 -9.23
N LEU A 23 9.30 -5.34 -8.80
CA LEU A 23 9.84 -4.18 -9.52
C LEU A 23 10.89 -4.59 -10.55
N ASP A 24 11.72 -5.57 -10.24
CA ASP A 24 12.88 -5.94 -11.05
C ASP A 24 12.69 -7.22 -11.87
N GLY A 25 11.60 -7.97 -11.65
CA GLY A 25 11.29 -9.23 -12.31
C GLY A 25 12.18 -10.40 -11.86
N VAL A 26 12.92 -10.25 -10.75
CA VAL A 26 13.93 -11.19 -10.25
C VAL A 26 13.52 -11.66 -8.85
N TYR A 27 13.26 -12.97 -8.71
CA TYR A 27 12.77 -13.60 -7.46
C TYR A 27 11.38 -13.15 -6.98
N GLY A 28 10.59 -12.48 -7.83
CA GLY A 28 9.20 -12.15 -7.57
C GLY A 28 9.04 -10.96 -6.64
N THR A 29 8.31 -11.13 -5.54
CA THR A 29 7.73 -10.02 -4.76
C THR A 29 8.43 -9.89 -3.40
N GLN A 30 9.73 -9.63 -3.45
CA GLN A 30 10.64 -9.57 -2.32
C GLN A 30 10.41 -8.36 -1.42
N CYS A 31 10.98 -8.41 -0.21
CA CYS A 31 10.85 -7.33 0.76
C CYS A 31 11.39 -5.98 0.25
N VAL A 32 12.41 -6.01 -0.63
CA VAL A 32 13.03 -4.81 -1.22
C VAL A 32 12.15 -4.15 -2.29
N ASP A 33 11.23 -4.88 -2.91
CA ASP A 33 10.42 -4.38 -4.03
C ASP A 33 9.53 -3.21 -3.63
N LEU A 34 8.87 -3.30 -2.46
CA LEU A 34 8.01 -2.22 -1.98
C LEU A 34 8.82 -0.91 -1.73
N PRO A 35 9.88 -0.92 -0.92
CA PRO A 35 10.79 0.23 -0.77
C PRO A 35 11.35 0.77 -2.09
N ASN A 36 11.87 -0.10 -2.95
CA ASN A 36 12.56 0.34 -4.16
C ASN A 36 11.57 0.86 -5.22
N TRP A 37 10.34 0.34 -5.24
CA TRP A 37 9.29 0.86 -6.10
C TRP A 37 8.85 2.23 -5.62
N ILE A 38 8.68 2.43 -4.30
CA ILE A 38 8.37 3.74 -3.72
C ILE A 38 9.45 4.75 -4.13
N THR A 39 10.74 4.44 -3.91
CA THR A 39 11.84 5.36 -4.21
C THR A 39 11.98 5.63 -5.70
N THR A 40 11.82 4.62 -6.55
CA THR A 40 11.94 4.76 -8.00
C THR A 40 10.75 5.51 -8.59
N LYS A 41 9.52 5.13 -8.22
CA LYS A 41 8.28 5.70 -8.78
C LYS A 41 8.08 7.16 -8.40
N TYR A 42 8.23 7.46 -7.11
CA TYR A 42 7.85 8.76 -6.57
C TYR A 42 9.00 9.75 -6.50
N PHE A 43 10.25 9.26 -6.44
CA PHE A 43 11.42 10.09 -6.22
C PHE A 43 12.50 9.92 -7.30
N GLY A 44 12.31 8.99 -8.25
CA GLY A 44 13.27 8.75 -9.33
C GLY A 44 14.60 8.16 -8.85
N VAL A 45 14.62 7.53 -7.66
CA VAL A 45 15.82 6.99 -7.05
C VAL A 45 15.73 5.48 -6.93
N ALA A 46 16.64 4.78 -7.61
CA ALA A 46 16.84 3.35 -7.44
C ALA A 46 17.85 3.09 -6.31
N LEU A 47 17.49 2.21 -5.38
CA LEU A 47 18.36 1.70 -4.33
C LEU A 47 18.87 0.31 -4.75
N TRP A 48 20.15 0.04 -4.44
CA TRP A 48 20.84 -1.17 -4.87
C TRP A 48 21.21 -2.05 -3.67
N GLY A 49 21.27 -3.36 -3.91
CA GLY A 49 21.62 -4.35 -2.88
C GLY A 49 20.40 -5.05 -2.27
N ASN A 50 20.66 -5.87 -1.26
CA ASN A 50 19.62 -6.53 -0.48
C ASN A 50 19.02 -5.56 0.55
N ALA A 51 18.01 -6.02 1.29
CA ALA A 51 17.38 -5.21 2.34
C ALA A 51 18.40 -4.66 3.36
N ILE A 52 19.40 -5.45 3.74
CA ILE A 52 20.46 -5.04 4.67
C ILE A 52 21.33 -3.88 4.15
N ASP A 53 21.44 -3.74 2.83
CA ASP A 53 22.30 -2.75 2.18
C ASP A 53 21.60 -1.39 1.97
N LEU A 54 20.28 -1.32 2.24
CA LEU A 54 19.47 -0.16 1.86
C LEU A 54 19.81 1.12 2.64
N LEU A 55 20.35 1.04 3.87
CA LEU A 55 20.80 2.23 4.59
C LEU A 55 21.99 2.90 3.87
N ASP A 56 22.96 2.11 3.43
CA ASP A 56 24.13 2.62 2.70
C ASP A 56 23.73 3.12 1.30
N SER A 57 22.86 2.39 0.61
CA SER A 57 22.30 2.84 -0.68
C SER A 57 21.52 4.14 -0.55
N ALA A 58 20.69 4.30 0.49
CA ALA A 58 19.94 5.54 0.72
C ALA A 58 20.87 6.72 1.08
N ALA A 59 21.88 6.48 1.92
CA ALA A 59 22.89 7.49 2.25
C ALA A 59 23.66 7.95 1.00
N ALA A 60 24.03 7.02 0.11
CA ALA A 60 24.71 7.34 -1.15
C ALA A 60 23.85 8.21 -2.10
N GLN A 61 22.52 8.15 -1.96
CA GLN A 61 21.56 8.98 -2.69
C GLN A 61 21.22 10.29 -1.94
N GLY A 62 21.87 10.56 -0.80
CA GLY A 62 21.69 11.79 -0.01
C GLY A 62 20.40 11.80 0.83
N MET A 63 19.78 10.65 1.06
CA MET A 63 18.61 10.56 1.93
C MET A 63 18.97 10.71 3.42
N GLU A 64 18.00 11.13 4.24
CA GLU A 64 18.15 11.12 5.69
C GLU A 64 18.18 9.66 6.17
N VAL A 65 19.29 9.26 6.79
CA VAL A 65 19.47 7.92 7.38
C VAL A 65 19.65 8.05 8.88
N VAL A 66 18.95 7.21 9.64
CA VAL A 66 18.93 7.22 11.10
C VAL A 66 19.13 5.78 11.60
N TYR A 67 20.13 5.58 12.45
CA TYR A 67 20.37 4.29 13.10
C TYR A 67 19.58 4.17 14.39
N ASN A 68 19.13 2.95 14.69
CA ASN A 68 18.38 2.67 15.90
C ASN A 68 19.22 2.97 17.16
N ALA A 69 18.64 3.68 18.12
CA ALA A 69 19.27 4.06 19.38
C ALA A 69 18.21 4.34 20.45
N PRO A 70 18.54 4.23 21.75
CA PRO A 70 17.58 4.53 22.82
C PRO A 70 16.97 5.94 22.68
N GLY A 71 15.64 6.01 22.62
CA GLY A 71 14.89 7.27 22.49
C GLY A 71 14.87 7.87 21.08
N VAL A 72 15.39 7.16 20.08
CA VAL A 72 15.34 7.54 18.67
C VAL A 72 14.35 6.62 17.97
N ASN A 73 13.24 7.18 17.48
CA ASN A 73 12.13 6.40 16.92
C ASN A 73 11.83 6.80 15.47
N PRO A 74 11.43 5.87 14.58
CA PRO A 74 11.03 6.18 13.22
C PRO A 74 9.69 6.95 13.17
N ARG A 75 9.63 7.92 12.27
CA ARG A 75 8.39 8.62 11.90
C ARG A 75 7.65 7.83 10.81
N ALA A 76 6.35 8.08 10.67
CA ALA A 76 5.61 7.58 9.51
C ALA A 76 6.31 7.97 8.19
N GLY A 77 6.36 7.04 7.24
CA GLY A 77 7.11 7.18 5.99
C GLY A 77 8.57 6.72 6.06
N ALA A 78 9.06 6.33 7.24
CA ALA A 78 10.37 5.71 7.33
C ALA A 78 10.37 4.35 6.60
N ILE A 79 11.43 4.06 5.85
CA ILE A 79 11.72 2.71 5.37
C ILE A 79 12.72 2.10 6.34
N PHE A 80 12.31 1.05 7.06
CA PHE A 80 13.17 0.41 8.06
C PHE A 80 14.05 -0.65 7.42
N VAL A 81 15.25 -0.85 7.99
CA VAL A 81 16.13 -1.96 7.68
C VAL A 81 16.32 -2.81 8.94
N MET A 82 16.11 -4.11 8.79
CA MET A 82 16.19 -5.10 9.84
C MET A 82 17.30 -6.10 9.53
N VAL A 83 18.12 -6.39 10.53
CA VAL A 83 19.03 -7.54 10.50
C VAL A 83 18.21 -8.79 10.81
N THR A 84 18.31 -9.83 9.98
CA THR A 84 17.63 -11.11 10.23
C THR A 84 18.61 -12.15 10.75
N TYR A 85 18.18 -12.99 11.70
CA TYR A 85 19.03 -14.05 12.27
C TYR A 85 19.11 -15.30 11.39
N ALA A 86 18.12 -15.51 10.53
CA ALA A 86 18.03 -16.70 9.68
C ALA A 86 18.92 -16.63 8.42
N HIS A 87 19.25 -15.43 7.94
CA HIS A 87 20.02 -15.24 6.69
C HIS A 87 20.68 -13.85 6.62
N GLY A 88 21.65 -13.67 5.72
CA GLY A 88 22.41 -12.43 5.59
C GLY A 88 21.75 -11.29 4.80
N TYR A 89 20.61 -11.52 4.15
CA TYR A 89 19.99 -10.53 3.25
C TYR A 89 19.28 -9.36 3.96
N GLY A 90 18.98 -9.50 5.25
CA GLY A 90 18.14 -8.56 6.00
C GLY A 90 16.66 -8.61 5.60
N HIS A 91 15.89 -7.68 6.16
CA HIS A 91 14.47 -7.45 5.87
C HIS A 91 14.14 -5.96 5.92
N THR A 92 13.06 -5.53 5.27
CA THR A 92 12.70 -4.12 5.14
C THR A 92 11.20 -3.94 4.97
N GLY A 93 10.71 -2.72 5.19
CA GLY A 93 9.32 -2.34 4.97
C GLY A 93 9.06 -0.87 5.24
N LEU A 94 7.81 -0.46 5.07
CA LEU A 94 7.39 0.93 5.25
C LEU A 94 6.69 1.10 6.60
N VAL A 95 7.19 2.00 7.43
CA VAL A 95 6.56 2.42 8.68
C VAL A 95 5.38 3.32 8.35
N ILE A 96 4.17 2.92 8.73
CA ILE A 96 2.93 3.63 8.38
C ILE A 96 2.39 4.52 9.50
N VAL A 97 2.92 4.38 10.72
CA VAL A 97 2.61 5.22 11.89
C VAL A 97 3.91 5.51 12.64
N THR A 98 4.09 6.75 13.11
CA THR A 98 5.23 7.12 13.96
C THR A 98 5.29 6.23 15.18
N SER A 99 6.44 5.58 15.41
CA SER A 99 6.61 4.62 16.49
C SER A 99 6.75 5.30 17.84
N ASP A 100 6.19 4.65 18.87
CA ASP A 100 6.37 5.01 20.27
C ASP A 100 7.71 4.53 20.86
N GLY A 101 8.50 3.78 20.08
CA GLY A 101 9.78 3.18 20.51
C GLY A 101 9.64 1.75 21.01
N TYR A 102 8.43 1.17 20.96
CA TYR A 102 8.19 -0.22 21.32
C TYR A 102 7.76 -1.04 20.11
N ILE A 103 6.81 -0.53 19.32
CA ILE A 103 6.25 -1.22 18.16
C ILE A 103 6.40 -0.37 16.90
N LEU A 104 6.76 -1.01 15.80
CA LEU A 104 6.66 -0.47 14.46
C LEU A 104 5.39 -1.02 13.81
N HIS A 105 4.51 -0.12 13.38
CA HIS A 105 3.33 -0.44 12.58
C HIS A 105 3.70 -0.27 11.10
N ASN A 106 3.72 -1.38 10.35
CA ASN A 106 4.38 -1.42 9.06
C ASN A 106 3.49 -2.01 7.96
N ILE A 107 3.91 -1.77 6.72
CA ILE A 107 3.55 -2.59 5.57
C ILE A 107 4.82 -3.23 5.01
N GLU A 108 4.79 -4.55 4.90
CA GLU A 108 5.93 -5.38 4.53
C GLU A 108 5.51 -6.39 3.45
N GLN A 109 6.42 -6.72 2.53
CA GLN A 109 6.27 -7.82 1.57
C GLN A 109 7.13 -9.02 2.00
N ASN A 110 6.77 -10.20 1.51
CA ASN A 110 7.52 -11.44 1.70
C ASN A 110 7.81 -11.85 3.15
N VAL A 111 6.78 -11.77 4.00
CA VAL A 111 6.90 -12.03 5.44
C VAL A 111 6.27 -13.36 5.86
N ASP A 112 5.59 -14.07 4.95
CA ASP A 112 4.83 -15.30 5.22
C ASP A 112 5.68 -16.52 5.56
N GLY A 113 6.97 -16.49 5.27
CA GLY A 113 7.87 -17.63 5.50
C GLY A 113 7.50 -18.86 4.66
N ASN A 114 6.80 -18.67 3.53
CA ASN A 114 6.45 -19.74 2.61
C ASN A 114 7.71 -20.43 2.09
N ALA A 115 7.63 -21.73 1.79
CA ALA A 115 8.79 -22.52 1.36
C ALA A 115 9.46 -22.00 0.08
N ASP A 116 8.72 -21.25 -0.74
CA ASP A 116 9.13 -20.60 -1.98
C ASP A 116 9.32 -19.08 -1.85
N ALA A 117 9.25 -18.52 -0.64
CA ALA A 117 9.41 -17.10 -0.35
C ALA A 117 10.71 -16.50 -0.94
N LEU A 118 11.78 -17.31 -1.00
CA LEU A 118 13.07 -16.92 -1.59
C LEU A 118 13.06 -16.82 -3.12
N TYR A 119 12.03 -17.35 -3.79
CA TYR A 119 11.94 -17.45 -5.24
C TYR A 119 10.75 -16.70 -5.85
N ILE A 120 9.69 -16.45 -5.07
CA ILE A 120 8.43 -15.84 -5.54
C ILE A 120 8.01 -14.62 -4.68
N GLY A 121 8.58 -14.47 -3.48
CA GLY A 121 8.25 -13.39 -2.57
C GLY A 121 6.93 -13.60 -1.83
N GLY A 122 6.28 -12.51 -1.41
CA GLY A 122 4.97 -12.57 -0.77
C GLY A 122 4.23 -11.23 -0.75
N LEU A 123 2.93 -11.32 -0.45
CA LEU A 123 1.98 -10.20 -0.48
C LEU A 123 2.40 -9.06 0.44
N ALA A 124 2.05 -7.83 0.06
CA ALA A 124 2.13 -6.70 0.97
C ALA A 124 1.07 -6.87 2.06
N ARG A 125 1.45 -6.67 3.33
CA ARG A 125 0.52 -6.77 4.46
C ARG A 125 0.90 -5.87 5.62
N TYR A 126 -0.09 -5.58 6.45
CA TYR A 126 0.13 -4.95 7.75
C TYR A 126 0.91 -5.88 8.67
N VAL A 127 1.98 -5.37 9.26
CA VAL A 127 2.82 -6.08 10.23
C VAL A 127 3.11 -5.16 11.39
N ASP A 128 2.76 -5.61 12.59
CA ASP A 128 3.23 -5.00 13.82
C ASP A 128 4.43 -5.79 14.32
N ARG A 129 5.57 -5.13 14.51
CA ARG A 129 6.78 -5.77 15.05
C ARG A 129 7.45 -4.93 16.14
N PRO A 130 8.02 -5.57 17.17
CA PRO A 130 8.93 -4.88 18.07
C PRO A 130 10.24 -4.52 17.36
N PHE A 131 11.06 -3.70 18.01
CA PHE A 131 12.41 -3.36 17.52
C PHE A 131 13.37 -4.55 17.52
N GLU A 132 13.07 -5.60 18.28
CA GLU A 132 13.78 -6.87 18.26
C GLU A 132 12.83 -8.01 18.65
N ASP A 133 12.93 -9.13 17.94
CA ASP A 133 12.25 -10.38 18.26
C ASP A 133 13.15 -11.59 17.93
N GLY A 134 12.60 -12.80 18.01
CA GLY A 134 13.34 -14.03 17.70
C GLY A 134 13.78 -14.18 16.24
N THR A 135 13.38 -13.28 15.34
CA THR A 135 13.73 -13.30 13.92
C THR A 135 14.81 -12.29 13.55
N GLY A 136 15.07 -11.29 14.39
CA GLY A 136 16.08 -10.26 14.16
C GLY A 136 15.84 -8.96 14.93
N TYR A 137 16.55 -7.89 14.55
CA TYR A 137 16.42 -6.56 15.16
C TYR A 137 16.49 -5.43 14.12
N ILE A 138 15.85 -4.30 14.43
CA ILE A 138 15.85 -3.09 13.60
C ILE A 138 17.23 -2.41 13.71
N LEU A 139 17.93 -2.33 12.58
CA LEU A 139 19.24 -1.68 12.45
C LEU A 139 19.10 -0.16 12.38
N GLY A 140 18.12 0.31 11.61
CA GLY A 140 17.90 1.73 11.34
C GLY A 140 16.81 1.91 10.30
N TRP A 141 16.67 3.14 9.82
CA TRP A 141 15.70 3.51 8.79
C TRP A 141 16.18 4.73 8.02
N PHE A 142 15.55 4.97 6.88
CA PHE A 142 15.78 6.15 6.08
C PHE A 142 14.47 6.78 5.61
N TYR A 143 14.54 8.03 5.18
CA TYR A 143 13.39 8.77 4.68
C TYR A 143 13.57 9.12 3.21
N PRO A 144 12.67 8.64 2.33
CA PRO A 144 12.51 9.22 1.01
C PRO A 144 12.33 10.75 1.12
N PRO A 145 12.73 11.53 0.11
CA PRO A 145 12.65 12.98 0.14
C PRO A 145 11.21 13.46 -0.10
N TYR A 146 10.32 13.21 0.87
CA TYR A 146 8.93 13.64 0.83
C TYR A 146 8.83 15.17 0.68
N ASP A 147 7.82 15.61 -0.06
CA ASP A 147 7.45 17.02 -0.07
C ASP A 147 7.01 17.43 1.35
N SER A 148 7.70 18.41 1.93
CA SER A 148 7.40 18.93 3.27
C SER A 148 6.08 19.69 3.34
N THR A 149 5.39 19.87 2.21
CA THR A 149 4.01 20.32 2.17
C THR A 149 3.14 19.22 2.77
N PRO A 150 2.55 19.41 3.97
CA PRO A 150 1.63 18.44 4.51
C PRO A 150 0.49 18.31 3.49
N ALA A 151 0.26 17.09 3.00
CA ALA A 151 -1.07 16.80 2.51
C ALA A 151 -2.01 17.07 3.70
N ALA A 152 -3.06 17.85 3.47
CA ALA A 152 -4.03 18.13 4.51
C ALA A 152 -4.55 16.77 5.01
N VAL A 153 -4.30 16.46 6.29
CA VAL A 153 -4.90 15.32 6.97
C VAL A 153 -6.42 15.53 6.89
N THR A 154 -7.06 14.91 5.90
CA THR A 154 -8.50 14.94 5.77
C THR A 154 -9.06 13.81 6.61
N GLU A 155 -9.87 14.19 7.60
CA GLU A 155 -10.82 13.30 8.27
C GLU A 155 -11.48 12.35 7.26
N PRO A 156 -11.72 11.07 7.63
CA PRO A 156 -12.44 10.13 6.79
C PRO A 156 -13.71 10.76 6.21
N SER A 157 -13.97 10.58 4.92
CA SER A 157 -15.28 10.90 4.35
C SER A 157 -16.34 10.20 5.22
N ALA A 158 -17.38 10.95 5.63
CA ALA A 158 -18.40 10.44 6.53
C ALA A 158 -18.92 9.07 6.04
N PRO A 159 -19.13 8.09 6.94
CA PRO A 159 -19.48 6.73 6.54
C PRO A 159 -20.74 6.73 5.68
N VAL A 160 -20.68 6.04 4.54
CA VAL A 160 -21.81 5.95 3.61
C VAL A 160 -22.93 5.15 4.27
N VAL A 161 -24.09 5.79 4.42
CA VAL A 161 -25.26 5.19 5.07
C VAL A 161 -25.90 4.18 4.12
N ALA A 162 -25.97 2.92 4.55
CA ALA A 162 -26.71 1.89 3.84
C ALA A 162 -28.23 2.15 3.92
N GLN A 163 -28.94 1.89 2.82
CA GLN A 163 -30.40 1.90 2.77
C GLN A 163 -30.98 0.65 3.46
N SER A 164 -32.28 0.69 3.77
CA SER A 164 -33.00 -0.38 4.47
C SER A 164 -33.02 -1.72 3.72
N ASP A 165 -32.75 -1.71 2.42
CA ASP A 165 -32.63 -2.90 1.57
C ASP A 165 -31.18 -3.41 1.42
N GLY A 166 -30.23 -2.81 2.15
CA GLY A 166 -28.81 -3.17 2.11
C GLY A 166 -28.05 -2.56 0.94
N THR A 167 -28.67 -1.69 0.13
CA THR A 167 -28.00 -0.97 -0.96
C THR A 167 -27.41 0.36 -0.49
N TYR A 168 -26.52 0.97 -1.27
CA TYR A 168 -25.90 2.26 -0.96
C TYR A 168 -26.31 3.27 -2.03
N VAL A 169 -26.57 4.51 -1.62
CA VAL A 169 -26.94 5.59 -2.56
C VAL A 169 -25.70 5.97 -3.37
N ALA A 170 -25.67 5.54 -4.64
CA ALA A 170 -24.61 5.90 -5.57
C ALA A 170 -24.97 7.18 -6.33
N ASN A 171 -23.96 8.00 -6.61
CA ASN A 171 -24.07 9.06 -7.59
C ASN A 171 -24.16 8.42 -8.98
N PRO A 172 -25.18 8.77 -9.79
CA PRO A 172 -25.36 8.13 -11.09
C PRO A 172 -24.24 8.54 -12.06
N GLU A 173 -23.56 7.54 -12.61
CA GLU A 173 -22.52 7.69 -13.62
C GLU A 173 -22.37 6.38 -14.37
N THR A 174 -22.54 6.40 -15.69
CA THR A 174 -22.36 5.22 -16.53
C THR A 174 -21.06 5.33 -17.30
N GLY A 175 -20.27 4.25 -17.30
CA GLY A 175 -19.05 4.18 -18.08
C GLY A 175 -18.45 2.79 -18.09
N THR A 176 -17.30 2.67 -18.76
CA THR A 176 -16.46 1.47 -18.67
C THR A 176 -15.15 1.82 -17.98
N PHE A 177 -14.73 0.99 -17.04
CA PHE A 177 -13.44 1.09 -16.39
C PHE A 177 -12.50 0.01 -16.92
N THR A 178 -11.30 0.39 -17.33
CA THR A 178 -10.22 -0.54 -17.66
C THR A 178 -9.17 -0.51 -16.56
N VAL A 179 -8.87 -1.66 -15.97
CA VAL A 179 -7.88 -1.78 -14.88
C VAL A 179 -6.46 -1.55 -15.42
N ARG A 180 -5.66 -0.72 -14.74
CA ARG A 180 -4.23 -0.46 -15.05
C ARG A 180 -3.29 -0.73 -13.87
N VAL A 181 -3.83 -1.32 -12.81
CA VAL A 181 -3.06 -1.89 -11.69
C VAL A 181 -3.15 -3.42 -11.79
N ALA A 182 -2.31 -4.14 -11.04
CA ALA A 182 -2.23 -5.59 -11.15
C ALA A 182 -3.59 -6.29 -10.89
N ALA A 183 -4.36 -5.77 -9.93
CA ALA A 183 -5.70 -6.28 -9.60
C ALA A 183 -6.60 -5.23 -8.91
N LEU A 184 -7.90 -5.45 -8.87
CA LEU A 184 -8.86 -4.70 -8.05
C LEU A 184 -9.86 -5.65 -7.41
N ASN A 185 -10.04 -5.52 -6.10
CA ASN A 185 -11.06 -6.29 -5.37
C ASN A 185 -12.46 -5.80 -5.71
N VAL A 186 -13.35 -6.75 -5.96
CA VAL A 186 -14.80 -6.56 -6.03
C VAL A 186 -15.37 -6.90 -4.66
N ARG A 187 -16.04 -5.94 -4.03
CA ARG A 187 -16.57 -6.08 -2.66
C ARG A 187 -18.09 -6.09 -2.61
N SER A 188 -18.62 -6.63 -1.51
CA SER A 188 -20.06 -6.66 -1.21
C SER A 188 -20.62 -5.31 -0.74
N ALA A 189 -19.77 -4.41 -0.26
CA ALA A 189 -20.11 -3.03 0.11
C ALA A 189 -18.94 -2.09 -0.24
N PRO A 190 -19.18 -0.77 -0.40
CA PRO A 190 -18.15 0.23 -0.69
C PRO A 190 -17.36 0.59 0.59
N ARG A 191 -16.78 -0.42 1.23
CA ARG A 191 -15.95 -0.29 2.43
C ARG A 191 -14.76 -1.23 2.36
N LEU A 192 -13.66 -0.86 3.01
CA LEU A 192 -12.43 -1.66 3.05
C LEU A 192 -12.60 -2.95 3.86
N ASP A 193 -13.49 -2.95 4.86
CA ASP A 193 -13.79 -4.11 5.69
C ASP A 193 -14.81 -5.09 5.06
N ALA A 194 -15.38 -4.73 3.91
CA ALA A 194 -16.40 -5.53 3.26
C ALA A 194 -15.83 -6.77 2.56
N GLU A 195 -16.60 -7.86 2.57
CA GLU A 195 -16.25 -9.14 1.94
C GLU A 195 -15.80 -8.95 0.48
N VAL A 196 -14.64 -9.51 0.14
CA VAL A 196 -14.14 -9.62 -1.23
C VAL A 196 -14.78 -10.82 -1.90
N VAL A 197 -15.46 -10.61 -3.01
CA VAL A 197 -16.25 -11.63 -3.71
C VAL A 197 -15.72 -11.98 -5.10
N ALA A 198 -14.83 -11.15 -5.65
CA ALA A 198 -14.13 -11.38 -6.92
C ALA A 198 -12.96 -10.40 -7.06
N THR A 199 -12.19 -10.53 -8.14
CA THR A 199 -11.08 -9.64 -8.49
C THR A 199 -11.06 -9.36 -9.99
N TYR A 200 -10.78 -8.13 -10.40
CA TYR A 200 -10.40 -7.80 -11.78
C TYR A 200 -8.88 -7.70 -11.88
N GLY A 201 -8.26 -8.33 -12.87
CA GLY A 201 -6.83 -8.19 -13.16
C GLY A 201 -6.52 -7.02 -14.10
N GLU A 202 -5.23 -6.73 -14.31
CA GLU A 202 -4.77 -5.71 -15.25
C GLU A 202 -5.38 -5.90 -16.66
N ASN A 203 -5.73 -4.79 -17.31
CA ASN A 203 -6.36 -4.71 -18.64
C ASN A 203 -7.78 -5.30 -18.75
N MET A 204 -8.33 -5.88 -17.67
CA MET A 204 -9.74 -6.25 -17.65
C MET A 204 -10.63 -5.02 -17.67
N GLU A 205 -11.82 -5.17 -18.25
CA GLU A 205 -12.82 -4.13 -18.34
C GLU A 205 -14.12 -4.53 -17.67
N PHE A 206 -14.79 -3.56 -17.07
CA PHE A 206 -16.16 -3.72 -16.57
C PHE A 206 -16.95 -2.43 -16.70
N ASN A 207 -18.25 -2.58 -16.91
CA ASN A 207 -19.18 -1.45 -16.94
C ASN A 207 -19.67 -1.15 -15.53
N TYR A 208 -19.90 0.13 -15.26
CA TYR A 208 -20.46 0.61 -13.99
C TYR A 208 -21.59 1.60 -14.24
N ASP A 209 -22.45 1.77 -13.23
CA ASP A 209 -23.67 2.60 -13.28
C ASP A 209 -23.77 3.64 -12.15
N GLY A 210 -22.75 3.71 -11.29
CA GLY A 210 -22.61 4.82 -10.36
C GLY A 210 -21.28 4.79 -9.60
N TRP A 211 -21.09 5.81 -8.76
CA TRP A 211 -19.93 5.92 -7.89
C TRP A 211 -20.27 6.41 -6.49
N ILE A 212 -19.38 6.11 -5.54
CA ILE A 212 -19.50 6.39 -4.11
C ILE A 212 -18.13 6.83 -3.58
N ASP A 213 -18.06 7.88 -2.78
CA ASP A 213 -16.88 8.22 -1.98
C ASP A 213 -17.03 7.61 -0.58
N SER A 214 -16.10 6.74 -0.19
CA SER A 214 -16.12 6.03 1.09
C SER A 214 -14.73 5.54 1.44
N ASP A 215 -14.39 5.52 2.74
CA ASP A 215 -13.12 5.00 3.27
C ASP A 215 -11.87 5.58 2.58
N GLY A 216 -11.93 6.81 2.07
CA GLY A 216 -10.82 7.44 1.34
C GLY A 216 -10.64 6.95 -0.10
N TYR A 217 -11.62 6.25 -0.67
CA TYR A 217 -11.61 5.79 -2.06
C TYR A 217 -12.86 6.23 -2.82
N ILE A 218 -12.69 6.44 -4.12
CA ILE A 218 -13.81 6.44 -5.06
C ILE A 218 -14.08 5.00 -5.48
N TRP A 219 -15.28 4.54 -5.16
CA TRP A 219 -15.82 3.25 -5.53
C TRP A 219 -16.74 3.43 -6.73
N VAL A 220 -16.59 2.61 -7.77
CA VAL A 220 -17.64 2.44 -8.79
C VAL A 220 -18.50 1.24 -8.43
N THR A 221 -19.76 1.28 -8.86
CA THR A 221 -20.74 0.22 -8.59
C THR A 221 -21.42 -0.28 -9.85
N TYR A 222 -21.80 -1.56 -9.83
CA TYR A 222 -22.52 -2.22 -10.92
C TYR A 222 -23.37 -3.38 -10.38
N VAL A 223 -24.35 -3.80 -11.17
CA VAL A 223 -25.10 -5.03 -10.92
C VAL A 223 -24.39 -6.19 -11.59
N SER A 224 -23.94 -7.17 -10.79
CA SER A 224 -23.30 -8.39 -11.31
C SER A 224 -24.27 -9.28 -12.09
N VAL A 225 -23.74 -10.28 -12.78
CA VAL A 225 -24.54 -11.27 -13.55
C VAL A 225 -25.58 -11.99 -12.68
N THR A 226 -25.32 -12.14 -11.37
CA THR A 226 -26.26 -12.76 -10.42
C THR A 226 -27.30 -11.79 -9.85
N GLY A 227 -27.35 -10.55 -10.33
CA GLY A 227 -28.29 -9.52 -9.88
C GLY A 227 -27.88 -8.80 -8.59
N VAL A 228 -26.72 -9.13 -8.00
CA VAL A 228 -26.23 -8.51 -6.77
C VAL A 228 -25.36 -7.30 -7.10
N ARG A 229 -25.58 -6.17 -6.40
CA ARG A 229 -24.78 -4.94 -6.55
C ARG A 229 -23.38 -5.13 -5.94
N ARG A 230 -22.34 -4.70 -6.66
CA ARG A 230 -20.92 -4.83 -6.30
C ARG A 230 -20.21 -3.49 -6.35
N TYR A 231 -19.06 -3.42 -5.69
CA TYR A 231 -18.30 -2.18 -5.52
C TYR A 231 -16.82 -2.44 -5.77
N VAL A 232 -16.16 -1.55 -6.51
CA VAL A 232 -14.73 -1.63 -6.83
C VAL A 232 -14.09 -0.28 -6.56
N ALA A 233 -13.09 -0.24 -5.69
CA ALA A 233 -12.29 0.97 -5.48
C ALA A 233 -11.44 1.23 -6.73
N VAL A 234 -11.56 2.41 -7.33
CA VAL A 234 -10.92 2.77 -8.61
C VAL A 234 -9.93 3.93 -8.50
N GLY A 235 -9.74 4.43 -7.29
CA GLY A 235 -8.80 5.49 -6.98
C GLY A 235 -9.02 6.01 -5.57
N ASN A 236 -8.01 6.69 -5.04
CA ASN A 236 -8.12 7.41 -3.78
C ASN A 236 -9.04 8.61 -3.96
N SER A 237 -9.82 8.93 -2.93
CA SER A 237 -10.63 10.13 -2.85
C SER A 237 -10.02 11.15 -1.89
N GLN A 238 -10.11 12.43 -2.27
CA GLN A 238 -9.88 13.55 -1.39
C GLN A 238 -11.02 14.56 -1.59
N ASN A 239 -11.78 14.85 -0.52
CA ASN A 239 -12.90 15.80 -0.54
C ASN A 239 -13.94 15.54 -1.67
N GLY A 240 -14.40 14.30 -1.85
CA GLY A 240 -15.38 13.98 -2.90
C GLY A 240 -14.79 13.88 -4.30
N ARG A 241 -13.46 13.96 -4.44
CA ARG A 241 -12.77 13.97 -5.73
C ARG A 241 -11.74 12.86 -5.80
N ARG A 242 -11.81 12.08 -6.89
CA ARG A 242 -10.76 11.11 -7.23
C ARG A 242 -9.43 11.82 -7.49
N VAL A 243 -8.40 11.50 -6.71
CA VAL A 243 -7.05 12.09 -6.83
C VAL A 243 -6.03 11.13 -7.43
N THR A 244 -6.26 9.82 -7.37
CA THR A 244 -5.47 8.81 -8.08
C THR A 244 -6.37 7.97 -8.98
N ASN A 245 -5.82 7.36 -10.03
CA ASN A 245 -6.58 6.48 -10.92
C ASN A 245 -5.92 5.09 -10.92
N PHE A 246 -6.66 4.07 -10.53
CA PHE A 246 -6.21 2.67 -10.63
C PHE A 246 -6.46 2.05 -12.02
N GLY A 247 -6.90 2.89 -12.96
CA GLY A 247 -7.30 2.49 -14.30
C GLY A 247 -7.70 3.68 -15.16
N THR A 248 -8.30 3.40 -16.32
CA THR A 248 -8.81 4.42 -17.25
C THR A 248 -10.32 4.33 -17.37
N PHE A 249 -10.99 5.47 -17.50
CA PHE A 249 -12.44 5.58 -17.67
C PHE A 249 -12.75 5.94 -19.13
N ARG A 250 -13.80 5.35 -19.70
CA ARG A 250 -14.34 5.65 -21.03
C ARG A 250 -15.86 5.73 -21.03
#